data_AF-A0A2E6SS01-F1
#
_entry.id   AF-A0A2E6SS01-F1
#
_cell.length_a   1.000
_cell.length_b   1.000
_cell.length_c   1.000
_cell.angle_alpha   90.00
_cell.angle_beta   90.00
_cell.angle_gamma   90.00
#
_symmetry.space_group_name_H-M   'P 1'
#
loop_
_entity.id
_entity.type
_entity.pdbx_description
1 polymer ?
#
loop_
_entity_poly.entity_id
_entity_poly.type
_entity_poly.pdbx_seq_one_letter_code
_entity_poly.pdbx_strand_id
1 'polypeptide(L)'
;VYEARLRPEHMHVQSVLDYQRGKIERSLSYLDGLSLTYGKADQPDAADIGLACALDYLDFREVADWQALAPSLVTWMTDFAASVPGYKQTLPEGIAAAPWR
;
A
#
# COMPACT_ATOMS: atom_id res chain seq x y z
N VAL A 1 3.23 4.06 -13.14
CA VAL A 1 3.99 2.82 -13.45
C VAL A 1 3.82 2.36 -14.89
N TYR A 2 2.62 2.07 -15.42
CA TYR A 2 2.49 1.59 -16.82
C TYR A 2 2.62 2.69 -17.87
N GLU A 3 1.80 3.75 -17.75
CA GLU A 3 1.89 4.95 -18.61
C GLU A 3 3.32 5.47 -18.64
N ALA A 4 3.86 5.90 -17.49
CA ALA A 4 5.19 6.48 -17.39
C ALA A 4 6.39 5.57 -17.79
N ARG A 5 6.29 4.23 -17.75
CA ARG A 5 7.41 3.34 -18.12
C ARG A 5 7.38 2.84 -19.55
N LEU A 6 6.19 2.65 -20.12
CA LEU A 6 6.03 1.91 -21.37
C LEU A 6 5.35 2.73 -22.48
N ARG A 7 4.70 3.84 -22.12
CA ARG A 7 4.00 4.68 -23.08
C ARG A 7 4.87 5.90 -23.44
N PRO A 8 4.91 6.31 -24.72
CA PRO A 8 5.58 7.55 -25.09
C PRO A 8 4.99 8.75 -24.35
N GLU A 9 5.82 9.69 -23.89
CA GLU A 9 5.41 10.81 -23.05
C GLU A 9 4.26 11.64 -23.63
N HIS A 10 4.26 11.86 -24.95
CA HIS A 10 3.22 12.62 -25.64
C HIS A 10 1.85 11.93 -25.66
N MET A 11 1.77 10.66 -25.25
CA MET A 11 0.52 9.92 -25.11
C MET A 11 0.06 9.80 -23.65
N HIS A 12 0.80 10.37 -22.69
CA HIS A 12 0.37 10.45 -21.31
C HIS A 12 -0.79 11.43 -21.20
N VAL A 13 -1.94 10.91 -20.78
CA VAL A 13 -3.11 11.75 -20.52
C VAL A 13 -3.09 12.11 -19.03
N GLN A 14 -2.62 13.32 -18.70
CA GLN A 14 -2.42 13.76 -17.32
C GLN A 14 -3.70 13.63 -16.48
N SER A 15 -4.86 13.97 -17.04
CA SER A 15 -6.15 13.84 -16.34
C SER A 15 -6.48 12.40 -15.94
N VAL A 16 -6.02 11.40 -16.70
CA VAL A 16 -6.18 9.99 -16.35
C VAL A 16 -5.23 9.60 -15.21
N LEU A 17 -3.98 10.08 -15.24
CA LEU A 17 -3.02 9.87 -14.16
C LEU A 17 -3.53 10.48 -12.85
N ASP A 18 -4.00 11.72 -12.90
CA ASP A 18 -4.56 12.44 -11.75
C ASP A 18 -5.81 11.73 -11.21
N TYR A 19 -6.68 11.26 -12.10
CA TYR A 19 -7.87 10.52 -11.69
C TYR A 19 -7.54 9.22 -10.96
N GLN A 20 -6.54 8.47 -11.43
CA GLN A 20 -6.09 7.24 -10.78
C GLN A 20 -5.37 7.52 -9.46
N ARG A 21 -4.55 8.57 -9.39
CA ARG A 21 -3.92 9.02 -8.13
C ARG A 21 -4.97 9.44 -7.11
N GLY A 22 -5.97 10.21 -7.53
CA GLY A 22 -7.07 10.63 -6.65
C GLY A 22 -7.89 9.46 -6.10
N LYS A 23 -7.97 8.32 -6.80
CA LYS A 23 -8.59 7.10 -6.23
C LYS A 23 -7.78 6.57 -5.05
N ILE A 24 -6.45 6.49 -5.19
CA ILE A 24 -5.56 6.02 -4.13
C ILE A 24 -5.68 6.94 -2.91
N GLU A 25 -5.59 8.25 -3.11
CA GLU A 25 -5.69 9.25 -2.03
C GLU A 25 -7.02 9.17 -1.28
N ARG A 26 -8.15 9.09 -1.99
CA ARG A 26 -9.47 8.97 -1.36
C ARG A 26 -9.63 7.65 -0.60
N SER A 27 -9.13 6.55 -1.15
CA SER A 27 -9.17 5.25 -0.49
C SER A 27 -8.33 5.23 0.79
N LEU A 28 -7.10 5.78 0.74
CA LEU A 28 -6.23 5.87 1.92
C LEU A 28 -6.84 6.77 3.00
N SER A 29 -7.33 7.95 2.63
CA SER A 29 -7.99 8.86 3.57
C SER A 29 -9.24 8.23 4.21
N TYR A 30 -10.02 7.46 3.45
CA TYR A 30 -11.15 6.72 4.00
C TYR A 30 -10.72 5.66 5.00
N LEU A 31 -9.71 4.84 4.66
CA LEU A 31 -9.19 3.80 5.56
C LEU A 31 -8.58 4.40 6.82
N ASP A 32 -7.90 5.53 6.71
CA ASP A 32 -7.35 6.24 7.87
C ASP A 32 -8.45 6.66 8.86
N GLY A 33 -9.56 7.19 8.34
CA GLY A 33 -10.73 7.56 9.13
C GLY A 33 -11.40 6.39 9.85
N LEU A 34 -11.15 5.14 9.43
CA LEU A 34 -11.63 3.94 10.14
C LEU A 34 -10.76 3.58 11.35
N SER A 35 -9.52 4.08 11.43
CA SER A 35 -8.57 3.78 12.51
C SER A 35 -8.46 2.26 12.78
N LEU A 36 -8.21 1.50 11.72
CA LEU A 36 -8.15 0.05 11.78
C LEU A 36 -7.07 -0.43 12.75
N THR A 37 -7.36 -1.52 13.45
CA THR A 37 -6.39 -2.23 14.31
C THR A 37 -6.30 -3.67 13.84
N TYR A 38 -5.09 -4.24 13.83
CA TYR A 38 -4.92 -5.64 13.50
C TYR A 38 -4.92 -6.47 14.79
N GLY A 39 -5.92 -7.34 14.95
CA GLY A 39 -6.14 -8.11 16.18
C GLY A 39 -6.44 -9.59 15.94
N LYS A 40 -6.06 -10.13 14.76
CA LYS A 40 -6.42 -11.48 14.32
C LYS A 40 -5.30 -12.51 14.48
N ALA A 41 -4.24 -12.17 15.22
CA ALA A 41 -3.07 -13.01 15.41
C ALA A 41 -2.52 -13.56 14.07
N ASP A 42 -2.31 -14.87 13.95
CA ASP A 42 -1.76 -15.52 12.75
C ASP A 42 -2.81 -15.91 11.70
N GLN A 43 -4.04 -15.41 11.83
CA GLN A 43 -5.18 -15.77 10.97
C GLN A 43 -5.73 -14.57 10.19
N PRO A 44 -4.96 -13.99 9.25
CA PRO A 44 -5.46 -12.92 8.40
C PRO A 44 -6.56 -13.43 7.47
N ASP A 45 -7.53 -12.58 7.17
CA ASP A 45 -8.46 -12.83 6.08
C ASP A 45 -7.97 -12.20 4.76
N ALA A 46 -8.75 -12.40 3.70
CA ALA A 46 -8.42 -11.87 2.38
C ALA A 46 -8.35 -10.32 2.33
N ALA A 47 -9.10 -9.62 3.19
CA ALA A 47 -9.06 -8.16 3.24
C ALA A 47 -7.75 -7.68 3.89
N ASP A 48 -7.30 -8.36 4.96
CA ASP A 48 -6.02 -8.03 5.60
C ASP A 48 -4.86 -8.27 4.64
N ILE A 49 -4.81 -9.44 3.99
CA ILE A 49 -3.76 -9.77 3.01
C ILE A 49 -3.78 -8.77 1.85
N GLY A 50 -4.97 -8.47 1.32
CA GLY A 50 -5.13 -7.51 0.23
C GLY A 50 -4.65 -6.11 0.59
N LEU A 51 -4.95 -5.64 1.80
CA LEU A 51 -4.50 -4.33 2.29
C LEU A 51 -2.97 -4.30 2.46
N ALA A 52 -2.37 -5.29 3.12
CA ALA A 52 -0.93 -5.36 3.30
C ALA A 52 -0.18 -5.35 1.96
N CYS A 53 -0.61 -6.19 1.01
CA CYS A 53 -0.04 -6.21 -0.34
C CYS A 53 -0.20 -4.87 -1.07
N ALA A 54 -1.34 -4.19 -0.91
CA ALA A 54 -1.56 -2.88 -1.53
C ALA A 54 -0.61 -1.83 -0.96
N LEU A 55 -0.42 -1.77 0.37
CA LEU A 55 0.48 -0.82 1.02
C LEU A 55 1.94 -1.05 0.60
N ASP A 56 2.42 -2.30 0.62
CA ASP A 56 3.78 -2.61 0.14
C ASP A 56 3.93 -2.34 -1.35
N TYR A 57 2.88 -2.51 -2.17
CA TYR A 57 2.95 -2.18 -3.59
C TYR A 57 3.10 -0.67 -3.81
N LEU A 58 2.44 0.16 -2.99
CA LEU A 58 2.59 1.62 -3.05
C LEU A 58 4.04 2.04 -2.75
N ASP A 59 4.67 1.42 -1.75
CA ASP A 59 6.09 1.63 -1.44
C ASP A 59 7.01 1.09 -2.56
N PHE A 60 6.83 -0.17 -2.95
CA PHE A 60 7.68 -0.86 -3.93
C PHE A 60 7.70 -0.17 -5.31
N ARG A 61 6.58 0.46 -5.68
CA ARG A 61 6.45 1.18 -6.96
C ARG A 61 6.54 2.69 -6.81
N GLU A 62 6.81 3.19 -5.61
CA GLU A 62 6.90 4.62 -5.28
C GLU A 62 5.68 5.40 -5.82
N VAL A 63 4.48 4.84 -5.62
CA VAL A 63 3.24 5.38 -6.21
C VAL A 63 2.69 6.53 -5.38
N ALA A 64 2.78 6.43 -4.06
CA ALA A 64 2.32 7.43 -3.10
C ALA A 64 3.02 7.25 -1.75
N ASP A 65 3.22 8.35 -1.04
CA ASP A 65 3.54 8.35 0.40
C ASP A 65 2.23 8.06 1.16
N TRP A 66 1.92 6.77 1.32
CA TRP A 66 0.68 6.36 1.95
C TRP A 66 0.72 6.57 3.46
N GLN A 67 1.91 6.60 4.07
CA GLN A 67 2.08 6.82 5.50
C GLN A 67 1.65 8.23 5.89
N ALA A 68 1.93 9.24 5.05
CA ALA A 68 1.43 10.59 5.24
C ALA A 68 -0.10 10.72 5.06
N LEU A 69 -0.68 9.92 4.15
CA LEU A 69 -2.11 9.96 3.83
C LEU A 69 -2.98 9.11 4.77
N ALA A 70 -2.41 8.07 5.35
CA ALA A 70 -3.09 7.13 6.25
C ALA A 70 -2.21 6.70 7.42
N PRO A 71 -1.85 7.62 8.33
CA PRO A 71 -0.94 7.35 9.45
C PRO A 71 -1.43 6.24 10.38
N SER A 72 -2.74 6.03 10.54
CA SER A 72 -3.26 4.93 11.37
C SER A 72 -2.89 3.54 10.83
N LEU A 73 -2.70 3.41 9.51
CA LEU A 73 -2.32 2.15 8.89
C LEU A 73 -0.87 1.76 9.16
N VAL A 74 -0.02 2.67 9.65
CA VAL A 74 1.36 2.34 10.03
C VAL A 74 1.38 1.33 11.18
N THR A 75 0.60 1.58 12.23
CA THR A 75 0.46 0.66 13.37
C THR A 75 -0.18 -0.64 12.91
N TRP A 76 -1.27 -0.56 12.14
CA TRP A 76 -1.96 -1.74 11.58
C TRP A 76 -1.00 -2.64 10.78
N MET A 77 -0.18 -2.06 9.90
CA MET A 77 0.78 -2.79 9.07
C MET A 77 1.89 -3.43 9.90
N THR A 78 2.34 -2.73 10.94
CA THR A 78 3.33 -3.25 11.88
C THR A 78 2.81 -4.47 12.63
N ASP A 79 1.58 -4.39 13.14
CA ASP A 79 0.94 -5.48 13.88
C ASP A 79 0.66 -6.68 12.95
N PHE A 80 0.16 -6.43 11.73
CA PHE A 80 -0.03 -7.46 10.71
C PHE A 80 1.28 -8.19 10.39
N ALA A 81 2.33 -7.44 10.07
CA ALA A 81 3.61 -8.01 9.66
C ALA A 81 4.34 -8.79 10.76
N ALA A 82 4.11 -8.41 12.02
CA ALA A 82 4.61 -9.14 13.18
C ALA A 82 3.85 -10.44 13.44
N SER A 83 2.56 -10.48 13.09
CA SER A 83 1.66 -11.57 13.46
C SER A 83 1.50 -12.65 12.37
N VAL A 84 1.61 -12.28 11.08
CA VAL A 84 1.29 -13.18 9.97
C VAL A 84 2.53 -13.97 9.50
N PRO A 85 2.54 -15.31 9.65
CA PRO A 85 3.63 -16.14 9.17
C PRO A 85 3.76 -16.07 7.64
N GLY A 86 4.99 -16.07 7.13
CA GLY A 86 5.27 -16.11 5.69
C GLY A 86 5.16 -14.77 4.96
N TYR A 87 4.49 -13.75 5.53
CA TYR A 87 4.38 -12.41 4.91
C TYR A 87 5.74 -11.87 4.44
N LYS A 88 6.75 -11.85 5.32
CA LYS A 88 8.09 -11.33 5.00
C LYS A 88 8.81 -12.11 3.88
N GLN A 89 8.49 -13.38 3.68
CA GLN A 89 9.10 -14.23 2.64
C GLN A 89 8.56 -13.91 1.25
N THR A 90 7.42 -13.20 1.18
CA THR A 90 6.73 -12.86 -0.07
C THR A 90 6.93 -11.40 -0.49
N LEU A 91 7.76 -10.65 0.24
CA LEU A 91 8.06 -9.26 -0.10
C LEU A 91 8.70 -9.16 -1.49
N PRO A 92 8.37 -8.13 -2.28
CA PRO A 92 9.03 -7.89 -3.55
C PRO A 92 10.54 -7.69 -3.36
N GLU A 93 11.34 -8.29 -4.23
CA GLU A 93 12.79 -8.08 -4.23
C GLU A 93 13.12 -6.61 -4.46
N GLY A 94 13.97 -6.04 -3.60
CA GLY A 94 14.40 -4.64 -3.68
C GLY A 94 13.43 -3.60 -3.11
N ILE A 95 12.35 -4.01 -2.41
CA ILE A 95 11.52 -3.07 -1.66
C ILE A 95 12.36 -2.36 -0.56
N ALA A 96 12.17 -1.05 -0.40
CA ALA A 96 12.90 -0.26 0.60
C ALA A 96 12.57 -0.75 2.02
N ALA A 97 13.55 -0.80 2.93
CA ALA A 97 13.33 -1.20 4.32
C ALA A 97 12.32 -0.27 5.04
N ALA A 98 11.51 -0.83 5.94
CA ALA A 98 10.61 -0.08 6.82
C ALA A 98 10.39 -0.84 8.14
N PRO A 99 9.91 -0.19 9.22
CA PRO A 99 9.82 -0.82 10.54
C PRO A 99 9.06 -2.15 10.61
N TRP A 100 8.08 -2.37 9.73
CA TRP A 100 7.27 -3.60 9.66
C TRP A 100 7.83 -4.69 8.75
N ARG A 101 8.87 -4.41 7.96
CA ARG A 101 9.51 -5.39 7.07
C ARG A 101 10.99 -5.54 7.41
#